data_AF-A0A177BX60-F1
#
_entry.id   AF-A0A177BX60-F1
#
_cell.length_a   1.000
_cell.length_b   1.000
_cell.length_c   1.000
_cell.angle_alpha   90.00
_cell.angle_beta   90.00
_cell.angle_gamma   90.00
#
_symmetry.space_group_name_H-M   'P 1'
#
loop_
_entity.id
_entity.type
_entity.pdbx_description
1 polymer ?
#
loop_
_entity_poly.entity_id
_entity_poly.type
_entity_poly.pdbx_seq_one_letter_code
_entity_poly.pdbx_strand_id
1 'polypeptide(L)' 'MASYDLFLFQHLISPRPFLMIAGSNAQTMHYSRTAAGDAKAPKELSVVRGKNHFQLYDDLNDTALKLIELFGKALQ' A
#
# COMPACT_ATOMS: atom_id res chain seq x y z
N MET A 1 -9.94 -28.85 -3.84
CA MET A 1 -9.80 -27.57 -4.56
C MET A 1 -8.88 -26.68 -3.74
N ALA A 2 -7.73 -26.27 -4.28
CA ALA A 2 -6.91 -25.25 -3.62
C ALA A 2 -7.44 -23.88 -4.01
N SER A 3 -7.94 -23.10 -3.05
CA SER A 3 -8.31 -21.71 -3.26
C SER A 3 -7.07 -20.83 -3.17
N TYR A 4 -6.90 -19.94 -4.15
CA TYR A 4 -5.82 -18.94 -4.15
C TYR A 4 -6.29 -17.66 -3.45
N ASP A 5 -5.46 -17.14 -2.56
CA ASP A 5 -5.66 -15.84 -1.90
C ASP A 5 -4.39 -15.00 -2.07
N LEU A 6 -4.56 -13.83 -2.68
CA LEU A 6 -3.50 -12.87 -3.02
C LEU A 6 -2.79 -12.30 -1.79
N PHE A 7 -3.47 -12.20 -0.64
CA PHE A 7 -2.99 -11.48 0.54
C PHE A 7 -2.80 -12.35 1.78
N LEU A 8 -3.02 -13.67 1.66
CA LEU A 8 -2.96 -14.65 2.75
C LEU A 8 -1.75 -14.50 3.68
N PHE A 9 -0.59 -14.17 3.12
CA PHE A 9 0.69 -14.13 3.83
C PHE A 9 1.18 -12.72 4.17
N GLN A 10 0.34 -11.69 4.10
CA GLN A 10 0.76 -10.32 4.37
C GLN A 10 1.35 -10.13 5.78
N HIS A 11 0.87 -10.92 6.74
CA HIS A 11 1.36 -10.93 8.12
C HIS A 11 2.83 -11.34 8.26
N LEU A 12 3.41 -12.03 7.27
CA LEU A 12 4.83 -12.44 7.24
C LEU A 12 5.78 -11.31 6.82
N ILE A 13 5.26 -10.14 6.44
CA ILE A 13 6.10 -8.98 6.11
C ILE A 13 6.75 -8.41 7.36
N SER A 14 5.98 -8.30 8.45
CA SER A 14 6.45 -7.84 9.76
C SER A 14 7.65 -8.67 10.24
N PRO A 15 8.68 -8.06 10.85
CA PRO A 15 8.74 -6.68 11.36
C PRO A 15 9.17 -5.61 10.34
N ARG A 16 9.33 -5.96 9.06
CA ARG A 16 9.72 -4.98 8.03
C ARG A 16 8.59 -3.96 7.81
N PRO A 17 8.91 -2.67 7.61
CA PRO A 17 7.93 -1.65 7.27
C PRO A 17 7.13 -2.01 6.02
N PHE A 18 5.81 -1.88 6.12
CA PHE A 18 4.88 -2.15 5.02
C PHE A 18 4.08 -0.89 4.68
N LEU A 19 4.14 -0.45 3.42
CA LEU A 19 3.38 0.70 2.91
C LEU A 19 2.54 0.28 1.71
N MET A 20 1.24 0.58 1.77
CA MET A 20 0.35 0.57 0.62
C MET A 20 -0.03 2.01 0.26
N ILE A 21 -0.04 2.33 -1.04
CA ILE A 21 -0.48 3.64 -1.55
C ILE A 21 -1.62 3.40 -2.53
N ALA A 22 -2.75 4.08 -2.35
CA ALA A 22 -3.89 3.94 -3.24
C ALA A 22 -4.73 5.22 -3.34
N GLY A 23 -5.37 5.42 -4.49
CA GLY A 23 -6.24 6.56 -4.73
C GLY A 23 -7.61 6.35 -4.10
N SER A 24 -8.20 7.39 -3.50
CA SER A 24 -9.51 7.29 -2.83
C SER A 24 -10.64 6.88 -3.77
N ASN A 25 -10.53 7.23 -5.06
CA ASN A 25 -11.53 6.96 -6.10
C ASN A 25 -11.13 5.76 -6.98
N ALA A 26 -10.08 5.02 -6.61
CA ALA A 26 -9.65 3.85 -7.36
C ALA A 26 -10.65 2.70 -7.14
N GLN A 27 -11.15 2.10 -8.23
CA GLN A 27 -11.95 0.88 -8.15
C GLN A 27 -11.17 -0.26 -7.47
N THR A 28 -9.85 -0.25 -7.60
CA THR A 28 -8.91 -1.20 -6.99
C THR A 28 -8.60 -0.92 -5.51
N MET A 29 -9.13 0.15 -4.91
CA MET A 29 -8.79 0.55 -3.53
C MET A 29 -9.09 -0.55 -2.49
N HIS A 30 -10.10 -1.39 -2.76
CA HIS A 30 -10.42 -2.51 -1.88
C HIS A 30 -9.25 -3.50 -1.75
N TYR A 31 -8.48 -3.76 -2.81
CA TYR A 31 -7.30 -4.62 -2.73
C TYR A 31 -6.25 -4.09 -1.76
N SER A 32 -5.93 -2.79 -1.83
CA SER A 32 -4.98 -2.16 -0.91
C SER A 32 -5.47 -2.15 0.53
N ARG A 33 -6.79 -2.01 0.75
CA ARG A 33 -7.40 -2.13 2.09
C ARG A 33 -7.28 -3.55 2.65
N THR A 34 -7.58 -4.58 1.86
CA THR A 34 -7.45 -5.97 2.28
C THR A 34 -6.00 -6.28 2.65
N ALA A 35 -5.06 -5.99 1.74
CA ALA A 35 -3.64 -6.19 1.99
C ALA A 35 -3.17 -5.45 3.26
N ALA A 36 -3.48 -4.16 3.41
CA ALA A 36 -3.11 -3.41 4.61
C ALA A 36 -3.82 -3.92 5.88
N GLY A 37 -5.03 -4.44 5.77
CA GLY A 37 -5.77 -5.09 6.85
C GLY A 37 -5.00 -6.30 7.40
N ASP A 38 -4.60 -7.21 6.50
CA ASP A 38 -3.97 -8.49 6.83
C ASP A 38 -2.50 -8.37 7.26
N ALA A 39 -1.85 -7.26 6.94
CA ALA A 39 -0.49 -6.97 7.40
C ALA A 39 -0.41 -6.76 8.93
N LYS A 40 0.75 -7.02 9.54
CA LYS A 40 1.07 -6.65 10.93
C LYS A 40 1.93 -5.38 10.97
N ALA A 41 1.96 -4.69 12.11
CA ALA A 41 2.79 -3.50 12.29
C ALA A 41 4.31 -3.82 12.16
N PRO A 42 5.15 -2.85 11.75
CA PRO A 42 4.81 -1.47 11.34
C PRO A 42 4.20 -1.41 9.92
N LYS A 43 2.99 -0.84 9.81
CA LYS A 43 2.21 -0.79 8.56
C LYS A 43 1.53 0.56 8.35
N GLU A 44 1.39 0.97 7.09
CA GLU A 44 0.69 2.19 6.68
C GLU A 44 -0.11 1.97 5.37
N LEU A 45 -1.30 2.58 5.29
CA LEU A 45 -2.06 2.72 4.06
C LEU A 45 -2.22 4.22 3.77
N SER A 46 -1.46 4.74 2.80
CA SER A 46 -1.55 6.11 2.34
C SER A 46 -2.64 6.24 1.28
N VAL A 47 -3.61 7.13 1.52
CA VAL A 47 -4.74 7.35 0.62
C VAL A 47 -4.62 8.69 -0.08
N VAL A 48 -4.43 8.67 -1.40
CA VAL A 48 -4.35 9.89 -2.21
C VAL A 48 -5.76 10.36 -2.60
N ARG A 49 -6.18 11.49 -2.04
CA ARG A 49 -7.54 11.99 -2.19
C ARG A 49 -7.84 12.38 -3.63
N GLY A 50 -9.00 11.97 -4.13
CA GLY A 50 -9.52 12.34 -5.45
C GLY A 50 -8.94 11.58 -6.63
N LYS A 51 -7.89 10.78 -6.42
CA LYS A 51 -7.20 10.03 -7.47
C LYS A 51 -7.83 8.66 -7.71
N ASN A 52 -7.92 8.24 -8.97
CA ASN A 52 -8.21 6.87 -9.38
C ASN A 52 -6.91 6.05 -9.54
N HIS A 53 -7.01 4.81 -10.03
CA HIS A 53 -5.85 3.92 -10.19
C HIS A 53 -4.79 4.48 -11.16
N PHE A 54 -5.21 4.92 -12.34
CA PHE A 54 -4.32 5.37 -13.41
C PHE A 54 -3.71 6.74 -13.12
N GLN A 55 -4.44 7.62 -12.43
CA GLN A 55 -3.93 8.95 -12.09
C GLN A 55 -2.71 8.91 -11.15
N LEU A 56 -2.47 7.79 -10.45
CA LEU A 56 -1.26 7.60 -9.66
C LEU A 56 -0.02 7.28 -10.51
N TYR A 57 -0.19 6.93 -11.79
CA TYR A 57 0.92 6.71 -12.72
C TYR A 57 1.51 8.03 -13.20
N ASP A 58 0.63 9.03 -13.42
CA ASP A 58 1.02 10.33 -13.99
C ASP A 58 1.40 11.36 -12.92
N ASP A 59 0.72 11.34 -11.77
CA ASP A 59 0.96 12.31 -10.69
C ASP A 59 1.63 11.66 -9.49
N LEU A 60 2.91 11.98 -9.31
CA LEU A 60 3.76 11.43 -8.26
C LEU A 60 3.92 12.35 -7.04
N ASN A 61 3.27 13.52 -7.02
CA ASN A 61 3.49 14.51 -5.97
C ASN A 61 3.22 13.95 -4.57
N ASP A 62 2.13 13.20 -4.40
CA ASP A 62 1.81 12.56 -3.11
C ASP A 62 2.52 11.20 -2.91
N THR A 63 2.66 10.41 -3.97
CA THR A 63 3.15 9.03 -3.88
C THR A 63 4.66 8.97 -3.67
N ALA A 64 5.43 9.82 -4.35
CA ALA A 64 6.89 9.85 -4.25
C ALA A 64 7.35 10.28 -2.86
N LEU A 65 6.70 11.28 -2.25
CA LEU A 65 7.04 11.74 -0.90
C LEU A 65 6.92 10.61 0.13
N LYS A 66 5.88 9.78 0.02
CA LYS A 66 5.68 8.63 0.91
C LYS A 66 6.71 7.54 0.72
N LEU A 67 7.11 7.27 -0.52
CA LEU A 67 8.18 6.31 -0.81
C LEU A 67 9.53 6.79 -0.26
N ILE A 68 9.86 8.07 -0.46
CA ILE A 68 11.08 8.68 0.07
C ILE A 68 11.09 8.60 1.60
N GLU A 69 9.98 8.92 2.26
CA GLU A 69 9.85 8.81 3.72
C GLU A 69 10.08 7.37 4.21
N LEU A 70 9.44 6.38 3.57
CA LEU A 70 9.57 4.97 3.96
C LEU A 70 11.01 4.49 3.78
N PHE A 71 11.58 4.63 2.58
CA PHE A 71 12.92 4.13 2.28
C PHE A 71 13.99 4.88 3.06
N GLY A 72 13.81 6.18 3.27
CA GLY A 72 14.69 6.98 4.12
C GLY A 72 14.74 6.48 5.56
N LYS A 73 13.63 5.97 6.11
CA LYS A 73 13.61 5.38 7.47
C LYS A 73 14.05 3.91 7.49
N ALA A 74 13.75 3.15 6.44
CA ALA A 74 13.88 1.69 6.44
C ALA A 74 15.24 1.16 5.92
N LEU A 75 15.99 1.97 5.17
CA LEU A 75 17.25 1.57 4.52
C LEU A 75 18.49 2.34 5.03
N GLN A 76 18.34 3.12 6.10
CA GLN A 76 19.46 3.68 6.85
C GLN A 76 20.02 2.64 7.82
#